data_AF-A0A7W0KK14-F1
#
_entry.id   AF-A0A7W0KK14-F1
#
_cell.length_a   1.000
_cell.length_b   1.000
_cell.length_c   1.000
_cell.angle_alpha   90.00
_cell.angle_beta   90.00
_cell.angle_gamma   90.00
#
_symmetry.space_group_name_H-M   'P 1'
#
loop_
_entity.id
_entity.type
_entity.pdbx_description
1 polymer ?
#
loop_
_entity_poly.entity_id
_entity_poly.type
_entity_poly.pdbx_seq_one_letter_code
_entity_poly.pdbx_strand_id
1 'polypeptide(L)'
;MPVKHRLVRENGTTEHITVPSMLDQLEADLAYSGTGSTGRSKPGSRPPLNANILSLMGEIQVVLVDALVCDGLGKRDTLALSLRAVTAHVASTETADAIDWWATLVKYWAKEVQACLPGEDEGDSQIPVRGMCCPTCATWTIERVQGWERFRDPAIVLVLAARLVRFALCRACGQSWFRGAPLWDLAERAEEYGLRRIA
;
A
#
# COMPACT_ATOMS: atom_id res chain seq x y z
N MET A 1 -5.95 -0.78 17.91
CA MET A 1 -6.10 -2.03 18.68
C MET A 1 -6.00 -3.20 17.71
N PRO A 2 -5.44 -4.34 18.11
CA PRO A 2 -5.38 -5.51 17.26
C PRO A 2 -6.81 -6.00 16.97
N VAL A 3 -7.16 -6.14 15.69
CA VAL A 3 -8.49 -6.63 15.27
C VAL A 3 -8.38 -8.12 15.00
N LYS A 4 -9.31 -8.91 15.57
CA LYS A 4 -9.41 -10.34 15.27
C LYS A 4 -10.23 -10.52 14.01
N HIS A 5 -9.59 -10.96 12.92
CA HIS A 5 -10.26 -11.31 11.68
C HIS A 5 -10.55 -12.81 11.65
N ARG A 6 -11.78 -13.17 11.29
CA ARG A 6 -12.16 -14.56 11.02
C ARG A 6 -11.80 -14.90 9.59
N LEU A 7 -10.89 -15.83 9.40
CA LEU A 7 -10.59 -16.45 8.11
C LEU A 7 -11.36 -17.76 7.99
N VAL A 8 -12.00 -17.95 6.84
CA VAL A 8 -12.61 -19.23 6.47
C VAL A 8 -11.72 -19.84 5.41
N ARG A 9 -11.12 -20.98 5.71
CA ARG A 9 -10.27 -21.73 4.78
C ARG A 9 -11.13 -22.53 3.80
N GLU A 10 -10.53 -22.96 2.69
CA GLU A 10 -11.22 -23.72 1.63
C GLU A 10 -11.76 -25.07 2.11
N ASN A 11 -11.16 -25.66 3.15
CA ASN A 11 -11.62 -26.89 3.79
C ASN A 11 -12.76 -26.67 4.81
N GLY A 12 -13.31 -25.46 4.88
CA GLY A 12 -14.37 -25.09 5.81
C GLY A 12 -13.92 -24.81 7.24
N THR A 13 -12.62 -24.87 7.55
CA THR A 13 -12.15 -24.52 8.90
C THR A 13 -12.09 -23.02 9.09
N THR A 14 -12.50 -22.57 10.28
CA THR A 14 -12.43 -21.16 10.67
C THR A 14 -11.23 -20.92 11.58
N GLU A 15 -10.40 -19.95 11.23
CA GLU A 15 -9.26 -19.51 12.01
C GLU A 15 -9.42 -18.03 12.37
N HIS A 16 -8.94 -17.65 13.56
CA HIS A 16 -8.92 -16.25 13.98
C HIS A 16 -7.49 -15.74 13.93
N ILE A 17 -7.22 -14.78 13.05
CA ILE A 17 -5.94 -14.09 12.99
C ILE A 17 -6.06 -12.75 13.70
N THR A 18 -5.05 -12.42 14.50
CA THR A 18 -4.93 -11.10 15.12
C THR A 18 -4.09 -10.23 14.21
N VAL A 19 -4.71 -9.21 13.61
CA VAL A 19 -4.01 -8.26 12.74
C VAL A 19 -3.45 -7.15 13.63
N PRO A 20 -2.12 -6.92 13.65
CA PRO A 20 -1.52 -5.82 14.40
C PRO A 20 -2.05 -4.49 13.85
N SER A 21 -2.16 -3.47 14.71
CA SER A 21 -2.59 -2.16 14.21
C SER A 21 -1.52 -1.56 13.29
N MET A 22 -1.90 -0.64 12.41
CA MET A 22 -0.95 0.03 11.51
C MET A 22 0.23 0.66 12.27
N LEU A 23 -0.03 1.21 13.46
CA LEU A 23 1.01 1.76 14.32
C LEU A 23 1.96 0.66 14.83
N ASP A 24 1.42 -0.49 15.26
CA ASP A 24 2.25 -1.62 15.68
C ASP A 24 3.08 -2.16 14.50
N GLN A 25 2.54 -2.13 13.28
CA GLN A 25 3.26 -2.53 12.06
C GLN A 25 4.41 -1.57 11.73
N LEU A 26 4.21 -0.26 11.85
CA LEU A 26 5.28 0.73 11.69
C LEU A 26 6.37 0.58 12.76
N GLU A 27 5.98 0.41 14.02
CA GLU A 27 6.92 0.19 15.12
C GLU A 27 7.73 -1.09 14.92
N ALA A 28 7.08 -2.17 14.43
CA ALA A 28 7.74 -3.42 14.08
C ALA A 28 8.72 -3.25 12.91
N ASP A 29 8.34 -2.51 11.86
CA ASP A 29 9.22 -2.26 10.70
C ASP A 29 10.48 -1.47 11.09
N LEU A 30 10.34 -0.46 11.94
CA LEU A 30 11.50 0.25 12.51
C LEU A 30 12.38 -0.65 13.40
N ALA A 31 11.74 -1.49 14.21
CA ALA A 31 12.44 -2.43 15.08
C ALA A 31 13.13 -3.57 14.31
N TYR A 32 12.66 -3.90 13.10
CA TYR A 32 13.21 -4.96 12.24
C TYR A 32 14.62 -4.67 11.69
N SER A 33 15.30 -3.64 12.17
CA SER A 33 16.66 -3.22 11.79
C SER A 33 17.81 -4.15 12.27
N GLY A 34 17.53 -5.41 12.64
CA GLY A 34 18.55 -6.47 12.69
C GLY A 34 18.65 -7.30 13.97
N THR A 35 17.55 -7.87 14.48
CA THR A 35 17.60 -8.83 15.59
C THR A 35 17.09 -10.21 15.17
N GLY A 36 18.01 -11.04 14.66
CA GLY A 36 17.98 -12.49 14.89
C GLY A 36 17.93 -13.40 13.66
N SER A 37 19.10 -13.92 13.26
CA SER A 37 19.21 -15.37 13.08
C SER A 37 20.61 -15.80 13.56
N THR A 38 20.63 -16.73 14.51
CA THR A 38 21.83 -17.40 15.06
C THR A 38 22.44 -18.37 14.04
N GLY A 39 22.74 -17.88 12.83
CA GLY A 39 23.40 -18.64 11.78
C GLY A 39 24.27 -17.71 10.95
N ARG A 40 25.60 -17.87 11.06
CA ARG A 40 26.66 -17.25 10.24
C ARG A 40 26.26 -15.92 9.58
N SER A 41 26.42 -14.84 10.32
CA SER A 41 26.32 -13.46 9.83
C SER A 41 27.29 -13.23 8.68
N LYS A 42 26.77 -13.20 7.44
CA LYS A 42 27.42 -12.46 6.36
C LYS A 42 27.37 -10.97 6.74
N PRO A 43 28.44 -10.19 6.53
CA PRO A 43 28.44 -8.75 6.75
C PRO A 43 27.62 -8.08 5.64
N GLY A 44 26.30 -8.21 5.72
CA GLY A 44 25.36 -7.47 4.89
C GLY A 44 25.05 -6.15 5.56
N SER A 45 25.35 -5.04 4.86
CA SER A 45 24.99 -3.68 5.28
C SER A 45 23.54 -3.63 5.75
N ARG A 46 23.30 -3.08 6.94
CA ARG A 46 21.95 -2.82 7.41
C ARG A 46 21.22 -1.97 6.37
N PRO A 47 19.97 -2.30 5.99
CA PRO A 47 19.20 -1.40 5.16
C PRO A 47 19.08 -0.05 5.88
N PRO A 48 19.22 1.07 5.17
CA PRO A 48 19.03 2.38 5.78
C PRO A 48 17.63 2.44 6.39
N LEU A 49 17.52 3.00 7.60
CA LEU A 49 16.23 3.32 8.23
C LEU A 49 15.35 4.05 7.20
N ASN A 50 14.11 3.60 7.06
CA ASN A 50 13.17 4.23 6.14
C ASN A 50 12.82 5.64 6.64
N ALA A 51 13.44 6.65 6.03
CA ALA A 51 13.29 8.06 6.43
C ALA A 51 11.83 8.53 6.35
N ASN A 52 11.02 7.96 5.45
CA ASN A 52 9.61 8.30 5.32
C ASN A 52 8.80 7.83 6.54
N ILE A 53 9.08 6.61 7.03
CA ILE A 53 8.43 6.08 8.24
C ILE A 53 8.80 6.91 9.46
N LEU A 54 10.07 7.26 9.62
CA LEU A 54 10.53 8.12 10.72
C LEU A 54 9.87 9.50 10.68
N SER A 55 9.80 10.10 9.49
CA SER A 55 9.14 11.40 9.30
C SER A 55 7.66 11.33 9.68
N LEU A 56 6.95 10.30 9.21
CA LEU A 56 5.52 10.11 9.51
C LEU A 56 5.27 9.87 11.01
N MET A 57 6.09 9.06 11.67
CA MET A 57 5.98 8.85 13.11
C MET A 57 6.25 10.13 13.91
N GLY A 58 7.22 10.94 13.48
CA GLY A 58 7.47 12.26 14.06
C GLY A 58 6.28 13.19 13.91
N GLU A 59 5.64 13.22 12.74
CA GLU A 59 4.43 14.00 12.49
C GLU A 59 3.28 13.59 13.41
N ILE A 60 2.97 12.28 13.47
CA ILE A 60 1.92 11.73 14.34
C ILE A 60 2.22 12.09 15.80
N GLN A 61 3.47 11.98 16.24
CA GLN A 61 3.87 12.31 17.60
C GLN A 61 3.67 13.79 17.91
N VAL A 62 4.08 14.69 17.02
CA VAL A 62 3.91 16.14 17.22
C VAL A 62 2.44 16.50 17.36
N VAL A 63 1.60 16.03 16.44
CA VAL A 63 0.15 16.30 16.49
C VAL A 63 -0.48 15.76 17.77
N LEU A 64 -0.16 14.52 18.16
CA LEU A 64 -0.75 13.93 19.36
C LEU A 64 -0.27 14.61 20.64
N VAL A 65 1.00 15.01 20.72
CA VAL A 65 1.51 15.74 21.88
C VAL A 65 0.85 17.12 21.99
N ASP A 66 0.69 17.81 20.87
CA ASP A 66 0.00 19.11 20.83
C ASP A 66 -1.44 18.99 21.32
N ALA A 67 -2.20 18.03 20.78
CA ALA A 67 -3.56 17.73 21.22
C ALA A 67 -3.64 17.40 22.72
N LEU A 68 -2.76 16.53 23.23
CA LEU A 68 -2.72 16.18 24.65
C LEU A 68 -2.45 17.38 25.56
N VAL A 69 -1.63 18.34 25.11
CA VAL A 69 -1.31 19.58 25.85
C VAL A 69 -2.48 20.56 25.80
N CYS A 70 -3.04 20.80 24.61
CA CYS A 70 -4.18 21.70 24.42
C CYS A 70 -5.42 21.25 25.21
N ASP A 71 -5.68 19.94 25.24
CA ASP A 71 -6.87 19.37 25.89
C ASP A 71 -6.63 18.95 27.35
N GLY A 72 -5.43 19.19 27.90
CA GLY A 72 -5.10 18.88 29.29
C GLY A 72 -5.11 17.39 29.65
N LEU A 73 -4.93 16.51 28.66
CA LEU A 73 -5.03 15.05 28.82
C LEU A 73 -3.78 14.39 29.42
N GLY A 74 -2.72 15.18 29.63
CA GLY A 74 -1.44 14.75 30.18
C GLY A 74 -0.58 13.93 29.21
N LYS A 75 0.74 13.98 29.40
CA LYS A 75 1.70 13.23 28.58
C LYS A 75 1.53 11.72 28.77
N ARG A 76 1.81 10.95 27.72
CA ARG A 76 1.77 9.48 27.74
C ARG A 76 3.13 8.92 27.33
N ASP A 77 3.41 7.71 27.81
CA ASP A 77 4.72 7.07 27.63
C ASP A 77 4.93 6.52 26.21
N THR A 78 3.84 6.17 25.51
CA THR A 78 3.89 5.60 24.16
C THR A 78 2.94 6.28 23.21
N LEU A 79 3.29 6.27 21.92
CA LEU A 79 2.47 6.87 20.86
C LEU A 79 1.09 6.21 20.77
N ALA A 80 1.02 4.88 20.97
CA ALA A 80 -0.23 4.14 21.02
C ALA A 80 -1.14 4.58 22.18
N LEU A 81 -0.58 4.89 23.35
CA LEU A 81 -1.35 5.42 24.49
C LEU A 81 -1.81 6.85 24.24
N SER A 82 -0.96 7.70 23.64
CA SER A 82 -1.34 9.05 23.22
C SER A 82 -2.52 9.04 22.25
N LEU A 83 -2.44 8.20 21.21
CA LEU A 83 -3.50 8.10 20.20
C LEU A 83 -4.82 7.63 20.81
N ARG A 84 -4.78 6.64 21.73
CA ARG A 84 -5.99 6.17 22.43
C ARG A 84 -6.62 7.25 23.30
N ALA A 85 -5.81 7.99 24.06
CA ALA A 85 -6.31 9.06 24.92
C ALA A 85 -6.99 10.16 24.10
N VAL A 86 -6.35 10.61 23.02
CA VAL A 86 -6.92 11.60 22.10
C VAL A 86 -8.17 11.07 21.43
N THR A 87 -8.16 9.85 20.90
CA THR A 87 -9.36 9.27 20.24
C THR A 87 -10.53 9.15 21.21
N ALA A 88 -10.29 8.77 22.46
CA ALA A 88 -11.32 8.72 23.49
C ALA A 88 -11.87 10.11 23.82
N HIS A 89 -11.00 11.12 23.91
CA HIS A 89 -11.41 12.51 24.11
C HIS A 89 -12.26 13.01 22.94
N VAL A 90 -11.81 12.80 21.70
CA VAL A 90 -12.54 13.20 20.48
C VAL A 90 -13.89 12.50 20.40
N ALA A 91 -13.96 11.20 20.72
CA ALA A 91 -15.22 10.45 20.73
C ALA A 91 -16.19 10.95 21.82
N SER A 92 -15.68 11.51 22.92
CA SER A 92 -16.49 12.17 23.94
C SER A 92 -16.87 13.61 23.59
N THR A 93 -16.23 14.18 22.57
CA THR A 93 -16.50 15.55 22.13
C THR A 93 -17.67 15.52 21.15
N GLU A 94 -18.73 16.28 21.42
CA GLU A 94 -19.93 16.32 20.56
C GLU A 94 -19.79 17.28 19.37
N THR A 95 -18.60 17.83 19.12
CA THR A 95 -18.36 18.78 18.03
C THR A 95 -18.05 18.06 16.73
N ALA A 96 -18.96 18.15 15.75
CA ALA A 96 -18.81 17.53 14.44
C ALA A 96 -17.50 17.92 13.72
N ASP A 97 -17.07 19.17 13.83
CA ASP A 97 -15.86 19.67 13.18
C ASP A 97 -14.59 18.99 13.70
N ALA A 98 -14.49 18.79 15.02
CA ALA A 98 -13.35 18.07 15.60
C ALA A 98 -13.34 16.61 15.14
N ILE A 99 -14.50 15.95 15.10
CA ILE A 99 -14.61 14.56 14.65
C ILE A 99 -14.18 14.44 13.19
N ASP A 100 -14.65 15.33 12.31
CA ASP A 100 -14.33 15.29 10.88
C ASP A 100 -12.84 15.59 10.62
N TRP A 101 -12.28 16.57 11.33
CA TRP A 101 -10.86 16.89 11.25
C TRP A 101 -9.99 15.70 11.65
N TRP A 102 -10.26 15.07 12.79
CA TRP A 102 -9.53 13.88 13.25
C TRP A 102 -9.72 12.69 12.31
N ALA A 103 -10.94 12.48 11.79
CA ALA A 103 -11.20 11.40 10.84
C ALA A 103 -10.40 11.60 9.54
N THR A 104 -10.32 12.84 9.04
CA THR A 104 -9.53 13.19 7.86
C THR A 104 -8.04 12.96 8.10
N LEU A 105 -7.53 13.37 9.26
CA LEU A 105 -6.13 13.23 9.62
C LEU A 105 -5.71 11.75 9.77
N VAL A 106 -6.53 10.94 10.45
CA VAL A 106 -6.26 9.51 10.59
C VAL A 106 -6.31 8.79 9.24
N LYS A 107 -7.22 9.16 8.33
CA LYS A 107 -7.25 8.62 6.96
C LYS A 107 -6.00 9.00 6.17
N TYR A 108 -5.51 10.23 6.33
CA TYR A 108 -4.26 10.67 5.72
C TYR A 108 -3.08 9.83 6.22
N TRP A 109 -2.91 9.71 7.55
CA TRP A 109 -1.85 8.86 8.11
C TRP A 109 -1.96 7.41 7.64
N ALA A 110 -3.15 6.82 7.62
CA ALA A 110 -3.34 5.46 7.13
C ALA A 110 -2.84 5.27 5.69
N LYS A 111 -3.12 6.24 4.81
CA LYS A 111 -2.64 6.24 3.42
C LYS A 111 -1.12 6.35 3.33
N GLU A 112 -0.51 7.23 4.12
CA GLU A 112 0.95 7.38 4.16
C GLU A 112 1.63 6.15 4.74
N VAL A 113 1.07 5.54 5.79
CA VAL A 113 1.55 4.26 6.34
C VAL A 113 1.50 3.18 5.27
N GLN A 114 0.40 3.08 4.53
CA GLN A 114 0.27 2.11 3.44
C GLN A 114 1.27 2.35 2.31
N ALA A 115 1.63 3.61 2.03
CA ALA A 115 2.65 3.95 1.04
C ALA A 115 4.08 3.65 1.54
N CYS A 116 4.30 3.68 2.86
CA CYS A 116 5.60 3.47 3.49
C CYS A 116 5.91 2.01 3.82
N LEU A 117 4.90 1.23 4.22
CA LEU A 117 5.06 -0.19 4.50
C LEU A 117 5.29 -0.91 3.17
N PRO A 118 6.34 -1.73 3.05
CA PRO A 118 6.48 -2.61 1.91
C PRO A 118 5.27 -3.56 1.96
N GLY A 119 4.33 -3.39 1.02
CA GLY A 119 3.27 -4.38 0.87
C GLY A 119 3.91 -5.75 0.72
N GLU A 120 3.56 -6.68 1.60
CA GLU A 120 3.71 -8.10 1.28
C GLU A 120 2.87 -8.31 0.00
N ASP A 121 3.57 -8.34 -1.13
CA ASP A 121 3.13 -8.67 -2.49
C ASP A 121 3.11 -7.53 -3.53
N GLU A 122 3.99 -7.72 -4.51
CA GLU A 122 3.87 -7.29 -5.91
C GLU A 122 3.91 -5.78 -6.16
N GLY A 123 5.11 -5.21 -6.29
CA GLY A 123 5.26 -3.94 -7.00
C GLY A 123 4.53 -4.03 -8.34
N ASP A 124 3.62 -3.09 -8.60
CA ASP A 124 2.79 -2.94 -9.80
C ASP A 124 3.01 -4.08 -10.83
N SER A 125 2.31 -5.21 -10.64
CA SER A 125 2.45 -6.36 -11.54
C SER A 125 2.03 -5.94 -12.93
N GLN A 126 2.98 -5.89 -13.87
CA GLN A 126 2.72 -5.53 -15.26
C GLN A 126 2.42 -6.79 -16.08
N ILE A 127 1.19 -6.89 -16.58
CA ILE A 127 0.80 -7.99 -17.46
C ILE A 127 0.81 -7.51 -18.90
N PRO A 128 1.70 -8.05 -19.76
CA PRO A 128 1.74 -7.69 -21.18
C PRO A 128 0.52 -8.24 -21.93
N VAL A 129 -0.15 -7.37 -22.68
CA VAL A 129 -1.34 -7.69 -23.47
C VAL A 129 -0.92 -7.99 -24.90
N ARG A 130 -0.98 -9.26 -25.30
CA ARG A 130 -0.65 -9.69 -26.67
C ARG A 130 -1.83 -9.44 -27.62
N GLY A 131 -1.53 -9.26 -28.90
CA GLY A 131 -2.57 -9.16 -29.93
C GLY A 131 -3.32 -7.82 -29.97
N MET A 132 -2.78 -6.77 -29.34
CA MET A 132 -3.37 -5.43 -29.40
C MET A 132 -2.31 -4.38 -29.74
N CYS A 133 -2.71 -3.40 -30.56
CA CYS A 133 -1.92 -2.20 -30.81
C CYS A 133 -2.36 -1.06 -29.91
N CYS A 134 -1.44 -0.12 -29.67
CA CYS A 134 -1.77 1.13 -29.02
C CYS A 134 -2.81 1.92 -29.84
N PRO A 135 -3.97 2.31 -29.27
CA PRO A 135 -4.95 3.11 -29.99
C PRO A 135 -4.45 4.52 -30.35
N THR A 136 -3.40 5.00 -29.68
CA THR A 136 -2.81 6.33 -29.94
C THR A 136 -1.71 6.29 -31.01
N CYS A 137 -0.81 5.30 -30.96
CA CYS A 137 0.36 5.25 -31.85
C CYS A 137 0.41 4.02 -32.77
N ALA A 138 -0.63 3.18 -32.77
CA ALA A 138 -0.76 1.96 -33.55
C ALA A 138 0.38 0.93 -33.38
N THR A 139 1.26 1.09 -32.38
CA THR A 139 2.38 0.17 -32.14
C THR A 139 1.88 -1.11 -31.47
N TRP A 140 2.26 -2.26 -32.01
CA TRP A 140 1.88 -3.59 -31.49
C TRP A 140 2.90 -4.18 -30.52
N THR A 141 4.19 -4.02 -30.83
CA THR A 141 5.29 -4.58 -30.07
C THR A 141 6.42 -3.57 -29.96
N ILE A 142 7.16 -3.64 -28.86
CA ILE A 142 8.42 -2.91 -28.64
C ILE A 142 9.58 -3.90 -28.60
N GLU A 143 10.77 -3.45 -28.97
CA GLU A 143 12.00 -4.22 -28.76
C GLU A 143 12.59 -3.86 -27.40
N ARG A 144 12.76 -4.87 -26.54
CA ARG A 144 13.48 -4.75 -25.28
C ARG A 144 14.84 -5.43 -25.43
N VAL A 145 15.92 -4.68 -25.18
CA VAL A 145 17.27 -5.22 -25.21
C VAL A 145 17.67 -5.61 -23.78
N GLN A 146 18.08 -6.86 -23.57
CA GLN A 146 18.59 -7.33 -22.28
C GLN A 146 19.93 -8.03 -22.53
N GLY A 147 21.03 -7.34 -22.19
CA GLY A 147 22.37 -7.76 -22.58
C GLY A 147 22.55 -7.67 -24.10
N TRP A 148 22.78 -8.81 -24.74
CA TRP A 148 22.98 -8.92 -26.20
C TRP A 148 21.73 -9.42 -26.94
N GLU A 149 20.71 -9.83 -26.21
CA GLU A 149 19.49 -10.40 -26.76
C GLU A 149 18.43 -9.31 -26.97
N ARG A 150 17.70 -9.42 -28.08
CA ARG A 150 16.56 -8.55 -28.41
C ARG A 150 15.27 -9.35 -28.25
N PHE A 151 14.41 -8.89 -27.37
CA PHE A 151 13.10 -9.45 -27.10
C PHE A 151 12.02 -8.59 -27.77
N ARG A 152 11.02 -9.23 -28.35
CA ARG A 152 9.80 -8.56 -28.81
C ARG A 152 8.73 -8.71 -27.75
N ASP A 153 8.46 -7.61 -27.04
CA ASP A 153 7.42 -7.54 -26.02
C ASP A 153 6.20 -6.78 -26.56
N PRO A 154 4.98 -7.08 -26.10
CA PRO A 154 3.81 -6.30 -26.46
C PRO A 154 3.96 -4.83 -26.06
N ALA A 155 3.41 -3.94 -26.88
CA ALA A 155 3.44 -2.51 -26.62
C ALA A 155 2.50 -2.10 -25.47
N ILE A 156 1.49 -2.92 -25.14
CA ILE A 156 0.50 -2.63 -24.10
C ILE A 156 0.73 -3.50 -22.88
N VAL A 157 0.66 -2.88 -21.71
CA VAL A 157 0.65 -3.57 -20.42
C VAL A 157 -0.51 -3.12 -19.55
N LEU A 158 -1.07 -4.05 -18.79
CA LEU A 158 -1.95 -3.76 -17.67
C LEU A 158 -1.12 -3.61 -16.41
N VAL A 159 -1.34 -2.53 -15.68
CA VAL A 159 -0.75 -2.31 -14.37
C VAL A 159 -1.75 -2.74 -13.31
N LEU A 160 -1.38 -3.75 -12.54
CA LEU A 160 -2.20 -4.29 -11.46
C LEU A 160 -1.76 -3.76 -10.10
N ALA A 161 -2.72 -3.51 -9.22
CA ALA A 161 -2.50 -3.33 -7.79
C ALA A 161 -3.38 -4.33 -7.04
N ALA A 162 -2.79 -5.20 -6.21
CA ALA A 162 -3.52 -6.26 -5.51
C ALA A 162 -4.43 -7.11 -6.42
N ARG A 163 -3.91 -7.49 -7.60
CA ARG A 163 -4.62 -8.23 -8.68
C ARG A 163 -5.79 -7.48 -9.34
N LEU A 164 -5.92 -6.18 -9.09
CA LEU A 164 -6.94 -5.33 -9.70
C LEU A 164 -6.31 -4.45 -10.79
N VAL A 165 -6.96 -4.36 -11.96
CA VAL A 165 -6.50 -3.50 -13.06
C VAL A 165 -6.64 -2.03 -12.67
N ARG A 166 -5.50 -1.34 -12.54
CA ARG A 166 -5.45 0.09 -12.18
C ARG A 166 -5.51 0.98 -13.41
N PHE A 167 -4.67 0.68 -14.41
CA PHE A 167 -4.65 1.34 -15.71
C PHE A 167 -3.92 0.48 -16.74
N ALA A 168 -4.10 0.80 -18.02
CA ALA A 168 -3.28 0.27 -19.11
C ALA A 168 -2.26 1.32 -19.56
N LEU A 169 -1.08 0.88 -19.99
CA LEU A 169 0.01 1.75 -20.44
C LEU A 169 0.56 1.25 -21.78
N CYS A 170 0.79 2.16 -22.72
CA CYS A 170 1.61 1.89 -23.89
C CYS A 170 3.09 2.15 -23.58
N ARG A 171 3.93 1.11 -23.67
CA ARG A 171 5.38 1.22 -23.52
C ARG A 171 6.07 1.91 -24.70
N ALA A 172 5.39 2.07 -25.84
CA ALA A 172 5.94 2.73 -27.03
C ALA A 172 5.78 4.27 -26.98
N CYS A 173 4.55 4.76 -26.75
CA CYS A 173 4.28 6.21 -26.71
C CYS A 173 4.09 6.78 -25.31
N GLY A 174 4.07 5.94 -24.27
CA GLY A 174 3.89 6.36 -22.87
C GLY A 174 2.45 6.69 -22.48
N GLN A 175 1.48 6.62 -23.41
CA GLN A 175 0.09 6.93 -23.11
C GLN A 175 -0.51 5.93 -22.12
N SER A 176 -1.25 6.43 -21.12
CA SER A 176 -1.98 5.61 -20.16
C SER A 176 -3.50 5.82 -20.25
N TRP A 177 -4.24 4.75 -19.94
CA TRP A 177 -5.71 4.75 -19.94
C TRP A 177 -6.21 4.17 -18.61
N PHE A 178 -6.93 5.00 -17.85
CA PHE A 178 -7.43 4.64 -16.53
C PHE A 178 -8.94 4.35 -16.50
N ARG A 179 -9.70 4.78 -17.53
CA ARG A 179 -11.15 4.54 -17.72
C ARG A 179 -11.53 4.65 -19.20
N GLY A 180 -12.72 4.15 -19.57
CA GLY A 180 -13.34 4.35 -20.88
C GLY A 180 -13.28 3.12 -21.80
N ALA A 181 -13.98 3.19 -22.94
CA ALA A 181 -14.10 2.07 -23.90
C ALA A 181 -12.76 1.37 -24.24
N PRO A 182 -11.63 2.09 -24.45
CA PRO A 182 -10.35 1.45 -24.72
C PRO A 182 -9.85 0.55 -23.57
N LEU A 183 -10.14 0.90 -22.31
CA LEU A 183 -9.77 0.08 -21.16
C LEU A 183 -10.74 -1.11 -20.98
N TRP A 184 -12.02 -0.93 -21.30
CA TRP A 184 -13.01 -2.01 -21.24
C TRP A 184 -12.71 -3.11 -22.27
N ASP A 185 -12.39 -2.72 -23.51
CA ASP A 185 -11.98 -3.66 -24.57
C ASP A 185 -10.69 -4.42 -24.20
N LEU A 186 -9.80 -3.76 -23.44
CA LEU A 186 -8.58 -4.34 -22.89
C LEU A 186 -8.86 -5.30 -21.72
N ALA A 187 -9.76 -4.94 -20.82
CA ALA A 187 -10.11 -5.71 -19.64
C ALA A 187 -10.92 -6.98 -19.99
N GLU A 188 -11.84 -6.90 -20.94
CA GLU A 188 -12.66 -8.03 -21.38
C GLU A 188 -11.80 -9.16 -21.98
N ARG A 189 -10.74 -8.82 -22.72
CA ARG A 189 -9.75 -9.79 -23.21
C ARG A 189 -8.78 -10.27 -22.13
N ALA A 190 -8.57 -9.50 -21.08
CA ALA A 190 -7.74 -9.91 -19.94
C ALA A 190 -8.41 -11.01 -19.10
N GLU A 191 -9.73 -11.09 -19.10
CA GLU A 191 -10.47 -12.19 -18.47
C GLU A 191 -10.24 -13.54 -19.14
N GLU A 192 -9.97 -13.56 -20.45
CA GLU A 192 -9.55 -14.78 -21.16
C GLU A 192 -8.24 -15.37 -20.57
N TYR A 193 -7.47 -14.55 -19.85
CA TYR A 193 -6.25 -14.94 -19.13
C TYR A 193 -6.45 -15.16 -17.62
N GLY A 194 -7.70 -15.24 -17.14
CA GLY A 194 -8.02 -15.59 -15.74
C GLY A 194 -7.94 -14.44 -14.73
N LEU A 195 -7.93 -13.18 -15.19
CA LEU A 195 -7.94 -12.00 -14.33
C LEU A 195 -9.39 -11.62 -13.98
N ARG A 196 -9.67 -11.30 -12.71
CA ARG A 196 -11.03 -10.96 -12.25
C ARG A 196 -11.38 -9.50 -12.57
N ARG A 197 -12.58 -9.28 -13.13
CA ARG A 197 -13.22 -7.95 -13.29
C ARG A 197 -13.33 -7.20 -11.95
N ILE A 198 -13.18 -5.89 -12.01
CA ILE A 198 -13.72 -4.97 -10.99
C ILE A 198 -15.11 -4.53 -11.49
N ALA A 199 -16.11 -4.63 -10.62
CA ALA A 199 -17.43 -4.04 -10.82
C ALA A 199 -17.42 -2.53 -10.53
#